data_AF-A0A397GTW3-F1
#
_entry.id   AF-A0A397GTW3-F1
#
_cell.length_a   1.000
_cell.length_b   1.000
_cell.length_c   1.000
_cell.angle_alpha   90.00
_cell.angle_beta   90.00
_cell.angle_gamma   90.00
#
_symmetry.space_group_name_H-M   'P 1'
#
loop_
_entity.id
_entity.type
_entity.pdbx_description
1 polymer ?
#
loop_
_entity_poly.entity_id
_entity_poly.type
_entity_poly.pdbx_seq_one_letter_code
_entity_poly.pdbx_strand_id
1 'polypeptide(L)'
;MEKDISSKEVLLELAVDARLDKAEVDEWLDSDLAGDVVDEHSRNNKEQPGNTGVPRYVIQEMHRLDGAEDPPEFLEVFAKIKEDEWQVTT
;
A
#
# COMPACT_ATOMS: atom_id res chain seq x y z
N MET A 1 -20.46 -0.35 12.85
CA MET A 1 -20.32 -1.77 13.24
C MET A 1 -19.16 -2.33 12.44
N GLU A 2 -18.38 -3.22 13.04
CA GLU A 2 -17.33 -3.95 12.34
C GLU A 2 -17.97 -4.91 11.31
N LYS A 3 -17.35 -5.02 10.13
CA LYS A 3 -17.76 -5.95 9.07
C LYS A 3 -16.71 -7.04 8.95
N ASP A 4 -17.14 -8.28 8.70
CA ASP A 4 -16.23 -9.42 8.51
C ASP A 4 -15.63 -9.40 7.10
N ILE A 5 -14.37 -9.01 6.99
CA ILE A 5 -13.65 -8.92 5.71
C ILE A 5 -13.18 -10.28 5.16
N SER A 6 -13.52 -11.40 5.82
CA SER A 6 -13.36 -12.74 5.25
C SER A 6 -14.57 -13.20 4.43
N SER A 7 -15.70 -12.47 4.47
CA SER A 7 -16.89 -12.76 3.65
C SER A 7 -16.79 -12.14 2.26
N LYS A 8 -17.02 -12.96 1.23
CA LYS A 8 -17.07 -12.53 -0.17
C LYS A 8 -18.16 -11.46 -0.37
N GLU A 9 -19.33 -11.65 0.24
CA GLU A 9 -20.45 -10.73 0.15
C GLU A 9 -20.11 -9.35 0.72
N VAL A 10 -19.40 -9.31 1.86
CA VAL A 10 -18.92 -8.07 2.48
C VAL A 10 -17.91 -7.36 1.58
N LEU A 11 -16.95 -8.10 1.01
CA LEU A 11 -15.95 -7.52 0.11
C LEU A 11 -16.59 -6.93 -1.16
N LEU A 12 -17.58 -7.63 -1.74
CA LEU A 12 -18.30 -7.15 -2.92
C LEU A 12 -19.13 -5.89 -2.63
N GLU A 13 -19.79 -5.82 -1.47
CA GLU A 13 -20.52 -4.62 -1.02
C GLU A 13 -19.57 -3.41 -0.91
N LEU A 14 -18.43 -3.60 -0.22
CA LEU A 14 -17.43 -2.55 -0.03
C LEU A 14 -16.79 -2.09 -1.35
N ALA A 15 -16.58 -2.99 -2.29
CA ALA A 15 -16.03 -2.67 -3.61
C ALA A 15 -16.99 -1.80 -4.44
N VAL A 16 -18.30 -2.11 -4.44
CA VAL A 16 -19.32 -1.29 -5.12
C VAL A 16 -19.46 0.09 -4.48
N ASP A 17 -19.40 0.16 -3.14
CA ASP A 17 -19.36 1.43 -2.41
C ASP A 17 -18.13 2.28 -2.81
N ALA A 18 -16.98 1.63 -3.03
CA ALA A 18 -15.75 2.22 -3.54
C ALA A 18 -15.78 2.53 -5.05
N ARG A 19 -16.93 2.35 -5.72
CA ARG A 19 -17.16 2.65 -7.15
C ARG A 19 -16.46 1.69 -8.12
N LEU A 20 -16.15 0.47 -7.70
CA LEU A 20 -15.69 -0.59 -8.60
C LEU A 20 -16.88 -1.27 -9.31
N ASP A 21 -16.63 -1.86 -10.48
CA ASP A 21 -17.64 -2.63 -11.17
C ASP A 21 -17.94 -3.94 -10.44
N LYS A 22 -19.23 -4.26 -10.29
CA LYS A 22 -19.67 -5.43 -9.53
C LYS A 22 -19.27 -6.75 -10.20
N ALA A 23 -19.42 -6.84 -11.52
CA ALA A 23 -19.18 -8.10 -12.24
C ALA A 23 -17.68 -8.41 -12.27
N GLU A 24 -16.86 -7.38 -12.47
CA GLU A 24 -15.40 -7.50 -12.44
C GLU A 24 -14.88 -7.96 -11.06
N VAL A 25 -15.40 -7.36 -9.97
CA VAL A 25 -14.99 -7.75 -8.61
C VAL A 25 -15.49 -9.16 -8.26
N ASP A 26 -16.70 -9.53 -8.67
CA ASP A 26 -17.22 -10.88 -8.44
C ASP A 26 -16.37 -11.95 -9.12
N GLU A 27 -15.90 -11.67 -10.35
CA GLU A 27 -14.94 -12.51 -11.08
C GLU A 27 -13.58 -12.59 -10.37
N TRP A 28 -13.03 -11.45 -9.93
CA TRP A 28 -11.77 -11.45 -9.18
C TRP A 28 -11.85 -12.29 -7.91
N LEU A 29 -12.92 -12.15 -7.13
CA LEU A 29 -13.13 -12.87 -5.87
C LEU A 29 -13.43 -14.37 -6.05
N ASP A 30 -13.92 -14.81 -7.22
CA ASP A 30 -14.10 -16.23 -7.56
C ASP A 30 -12.87 -16.85 -8.24
N SER A 31 -11.84 -16.05 -8.48
CA SER A 31 -10.62 -16.49 -9.15
C SER A 31 -9.42 -16.47 -8.21
N ASP A 32 -8.37 -17.20 -8.57
CA ASP A 32 -7.04 -17.07 -7.94
C ASP A 32 -6.23 -15.92 -8.59
N LEU A 33 -6.87 -15.05 -9.36
CA LEU A 33 -6.20 -13.96 -10.07
C LEU A 33 -5.49 -13.05 -9.07
N ALA A 34 -4.20 -12.80 -9.32
CA ALA A 34 -3.31 -11.98 -8.50
C ALA A 34 -2.94 -12.54 -7.10
N GLY A 35 -3.36 -13.76 -6.73
CA GLY A 35 -2.93 -14.40 -5.48
C GLY A 35 -1.40 -14.50 -5.37
N ASP A 36 -0.75 -15.02 -6.42
CA ASP A 36 0.71 -15.11 -6.51
C ASP A 36 1.40 -13.74 -6.41
N VAL A 37 0.80 -12.70 -6.99
CA VAL A 37 1.33 -11.33 -6.99
C VAL A 37 1.27 -10.74 -5.58
N VAL A 38 0.17 -10.95 -4.86
CA VAL A 38 0.02 -10.53 -3.46
C VAL A 38 1.03 -11.24 -2.56
N ASP A 39 1.20 -12.56 -2.75
CA ASP A 39 2.16 -13.36 -2.00
C ASP A 39 3.61 -12.93 -2.26
N GLU A 40 3.95 -12.64 -3.51
CA GLU A 40 5.25 -12.11 -3.91
C GLU A 40 5.51 -10.75 -3.26
N HIS A 41 4.57 -9.80 -3.35
CA HIS A 41 4.73 -8.48 -2.72
C HIS A 41 4.85 -8.58 -1.19
N SER A 42 4.04 -9.43 -0.55
CA SER A 42 4.09 -9.67 0.89
C SER A 42 5.44 -10.23 1.32
N ARG A 43 5.96 -11.22 0.58
CA ARG A 43 7.27 -11.82 0.81
C ARG A 43 8.39 -10.81 0.61
N ASN A 44 8.41 -10.15 -0.54
CA ASN A 44 9.42 -9.15 -0.90
C ASN A 44 9.48 -8.02 0.13
N ASN A 45 8.32 -7.60 0.68
CA ASN A 45 8.30 -6.60 1.74
C ASN A 45 8.88 -7.15 3.06
N LYS A 46 8.47 -8.35 3.50
CA LYS A 46 8.97 -8.98 4.75
C LYS A 46 10.48 -9.23 4.73
N GLU A 47 11.03 -9.54 3.57
CA GLU A 47 12.46 -9.84 3.39
C GLU A 47 13.34 -8.57 3.33
N GLN A 48 12.75 -7.37 3.29
CA GLN A 48 13.52 -6.12 3.28
C GLN A 48 14.36 -5.96 4.56
N PRO A 49 15.66 -5.64 4.46
CA PRO A 49 16.52 -5.42 5.62
C PRO A 49 15.95 -4.37 6.58
N GLY A 50 15.85 -4.73 7.85
CA GLY A 50 15.34 -3.85 8.90
C GLY A 50 13.82 -3.68 8.88
N ASN A 51 13.05 -4.43 8.08
CA ASN A 51 11.59 -4.42 8.18
C ASN A 51 11.13 -5.08 9.48
N THR A 52 10.35 -4.34 10.27
CA THR A 52 9.81 -4.79 11.56
C THR A 52 8.29 -4.88 11.55
N GLY A 53 7.62 -4.43 10.48
CA GLY A 53 6.15 -4.46 10.41
C GLY A 53 5.55 -3.51 9.38
N VAL A 54 4.27 -3.21 9.57
CA VAL A 54 3.49 -2.26 8.77
C VAL A 54 2.88 -1.18 9.69
N PRO A 55 2.64 0.05 9.19
CA PRO A 55 2.89 0.52 7.83
C PRO A 55 4.37 0.81 7.56
N ARG A 56 4.81 0.54 6.33
CA ARG A 56 6.14 0.86 5.81
C ARG A 56 5.97 1.64 4.52
N TYR A 57 6.57 2.82 4.44
CA TYR A 57 6.53 3.68 3.27
C TYR A 57 7.90 3.74 2.62
N VAL A 58 7.93 3.61 1.29
CA VAL A 58 9.12 3.79 0.47
C VAL A 58 8.84 4.94 -0.48
N ILE A 59 9.65 6.00 -0.41
CA ILE A 59 9.46 7.22 -1.19
C ILE A 59 10.65 7.36 -2.14
N GLN A 60 10.36 7.36 -3.44
CA GLN A 60 11.35 7.40 -4.54
C GLN A 60 12.45 6.33 -4.42
N GLU A 61 12.17 5.16 -3.83
CA GLU A 61 13.15 4.08 -3.57
C GLU A 61 14.34 4.45 -2.67
N MET A 62 14.47 5.71 -2.26
CA MET A 62 15.62 6.26 -1.53
C MET A 62 15.30 6.51 -0.05
N HIS A 63 14.07 6.89 0.26
CA HIS A 63 13.65 7.21 1.61
C HIS A 63 12.68 6.16 2.15
N ARG A 64 12.82 5.87 3.44
CA ARG A 64 12.00 4.89 4.14
C ARG A 64 11.45 5.48 5.43
N LEU A 65 10.16 5.30 5.66
CA LEU A 65 9.49 5.61 6.92
C LEU A 65 8.84 4.33 7.46
N ASP A 66 9.23 3.94 8.67
CA ASP A 66 8.71 2.76 9.37
C ASP A 66 7.80 3.19 10.50
N GLY A 67 6.61 2.58 10.62
CA GLY A 67 5.71 2.84 11.75
C GLY A 67 5.24 4.28 11.80
N ALA A 68 4.86 4.86 10.66
CA ALA A 68 4.55 6.28 10.56
C ALA A 68 3.26 6.62 11.32
N GLU A 69 3.42 7.13 12.54
CA GLU A 69 2.31 7.63 13.36
C GLU A 69 2.10 9.15 13.22
N ASP A 70 3.08 9.93 12.71
CA ASP A 70 3.00 11.40 12.70
C ASP A 70 3.17 12.05 11.30
N PRO A 71 2.17 12.78 10.78
CA PRO A 71 2.23 13.50 9.49
C PRO A 71 3.46 14.40 9.24
N PRO A 72 4.07 15.08 10.23
CA PRO A 72 5.26 15.92 10.03
C PRO A 72 6.48 15.18 9.48
N GLU A 73 6.68 13.90 9.81
CA GLU A 73 7.82 13.12 9.30
C GLU A 73 7.79 12.98 7.78
N PHE A 74 6.59 12.82 7.21
CA PHE A 74 6.40 12.83 5.76
C PHE A 74 6.79 14.17 5.14
N LEU A 75 6.40 15.28 5.78
CA LEU A 75 6.72 16.63 5.29
C LEU A 75 8.24 16.87 5.27
N GLU A 76 8.96 16.39 6.28
CA GLU A 76 10.43 16.49 6.32
C GLU A 76 11.10 15.70 5.18
N VAL A 77 10.62 14.49 4.89
CA VAL A 77 11.13 13.69 3.77
C VAL A 77 10.85 14.39 2.44
N PHE A 78 9.63 14.88 2.24
CA PHE A 78 9.26 15.58 1.01
C PHE A 78 10.04 16.89 0.82
N ALA A 79 10.32 17.63 1.90
CA ALA A 79 11.15 18.82 1.85
C ALA A 79 12.58 18.50 1.42
N LYS A 80 13.20 17.46 2.00
CA LYS A 80 14.55 17.00 1.63
C LYS A 80 14.64 16.60 0.16
N ILE A 81 13.70 15.79 -0.33
CA ILE A 81 13.64 15.39 -1.75
C ILE A 81 13.61 16.62 -2.66
N LYS A 82 12.75 17.59 -2.34
CA LYS A 82 12.61 18.81 -3.14
C LYS A 82 13.88 19.67 -3.12
N GLU A 83 14.56 19.76 -1.97
CA GLU A 83 15.85 20.48 -1.88
C GLU A 83 16.93 19.82 -2.75
N ASP A 84 17.03 18.48 -2.72
CA ASP A 84 18.01 17.73 -3.51
C ASP A 84 17.76 17.87 -5.03
N GLU A 85 16.51 17.81 -5.49
CA GLU A 85 16.16 18.03 -6.91
C GLU A 85 16.56 19.43 -7.41
N TRP A 86 16.48 20.44 -6.54
CA TRP A 86 16.84 21.82 -6.88
C TRP A 86 18.36 22.01 -6.98
N GLN A 87 19.15 21.29 -6.19
CA GLN A 87 20.61 21.35 -6.23
C GLN A 87 21.21 20.64 -7.45
N VAL A 88 20.51 19.64 -8.02
CA VAL A 88 20.96 18.93 -9.23
C VAL A 88 20.70 19.75 -10.50
N THR A 89 19.78 20.72 -10.45
CA THR A 89 19.36 21.52 -11.62
C THR A 89 20.13 22.85 -11.76
N THR A 90 21.04 23.18 -10.83
CA THR A 90 21.87 24.40 -10.82
C THR A 90 23.34 24.06 -11.04
#